data_AF-A0A9Q0JY35-F1
#
_entry.id   AF-A0A9Q0JY35-F1
#
_cell.length_a   1.000
_cell.length_b   1.000
_cell.length_c   1.000
_cell.angle_alpha   90.00
_cell.angle_beta   90.00
_cell.angle_gamma   90.00
#
_symmetry.space_group_name_H-M   'P 1'
#
loop_
_entity.id
_entity.type
_entity.pdbx_description
1 polymer ?
#
loop_
_entity_poly.entity_id
_entity_poly.type
_entity_poly.pdbx_seq_one_letter_code
_entity_poly.pdbx_strand_id
1 'polypeptide(L)'
;MEIAIPSPTEVEVTGIENKLSKEMLNNLLAMFLINENYYTRIPSEGETACKPHRTEMCVYTKFLWSGFKLPIFPETMKILKYYSLTPAQVQANSWSMILAFNVYFHKLKKEPYVDLFKRIHMLNKAKLFNKEILKSGWYFFNKRPNEFDILSKK
;
A
#
# COMPACT_ATOMS: atom_id res chain seq x y z
N MET A 1 -16.02 -16.38 -11.95
CA MET A 1 -16.49 -15.32 -11.05
C MET A 1 -15.46 -14.20 -11.09
N GLU A 2 -15.65 -13.24 -11.99
CA GLU A 2 -14.89 -11.99 -12.00
C GLU A 2 -15.32 -11.19 -10.78
N ILE A 3 -14.39 -10.93 -9.88
CA ILE A 3 -14.64 -10.01 -8.77
C ILE A 3 -14.64 -8.63 -9.41
N ALA A 4 -15.82 -8.06 -9.64
CA ALA A 4 -15.96 -6.67 -10.05
C ALA A 4 -15.35 -5.80 -8.94
N ILE A 5 -14.10 -5.37 -9.13
CA ILE A 5 -13.46 -4.41 -8.23
C ILE A 5 -14.16 -3.08 -8.53
N PRO A 6 -14.91 -2.51 -7.58
CA PRO A 6 -15.59 -1.25 -7.83
C PRO A 6 -14.55 -0.19 -8.19
N SER A 7 -14.84 0.60 -9.22
CA SER A 7 -14.08 1.80 -9.56
C SER A 7 -13.75 2.57 -8.28
N PRO A 8 -12.50 3.03 -8.08
CA PRO A 8 -12.09 3.68 -6.84
C PRO A 8 -13.08 4.80 -6.54
N THR A 9 -13.89 4.59 -5.49
CA THR A 9 -14.89 5.58 -5.08
C THR A 9 -14.11 6.85 -4.76
N GLU A 10 -14.39 7.93 -5.48
CA GLU A 10 -13.74 9.21 -5.23
C GLU A 10 -14.09 9.63 -3.81
N VAL A 11 -13.07 9.66 -2.96
CA VAL A 11 -13.26 10.14 -1.62
C VAL A 11 -12.60 11.50 -1.47
N GLU A 12 -13.42 12.51 -1.25
CA GLU A 12 -12.99 13.73 -0.59
C GLU A 12 -12.66 13.45 0.87
N VAL A 13 -11.36 13.46 1.18
CA VAL A 13 -10.85 13.62 2.53
C VAL A 13 -10.40 15.09 2.64
N THR A 14 -11.33 15.99 2.93
CA THR A 14 -11.04 17.41 3.13
C THR A 14 -10.76 17.68 4.62
N GLY A 15 -9.77 18.52 4.93
CA GLY A 15 -9.59 19.08 6.28
C GLY A 15 -8.63 18.34 7.23
N ILE A 16 -7.81 17.40 6.76
CA ILE A 16 -6.71 16.85 7.58
C ILE A 16 -5.46 17.69 7.30
N GLU A 17 -5.09 18.56 8.25
CA GLU A 17 -3.84 19.32 8.17
C GLU A 17 -2.61 18.40 8.15
N ASN A 18 -1.66 18.75 7.28
CA ASN A 18 -0.39 18.05 7.22
C ASN A 18 0.51 18.48 8.39
N LYS A 19 0.84 17.55 9.27
CA LYS A 19 1.71 17.79 10.43
C LYS A 19 3.20 17.71 10.10
N LEU A 20 3.58 17.39 8.86
CA LEU A 20 4.96 17.20 8.45
C LEU A 20 5.61 18.55 8.13
N SER A 21 6.69 18.90 8.82
CA SER A 21 7.52 20.07 8.48
C SER A 21 8.59 19.71 7.42
N LYS A 22 9.18 20.73 6.77
CA LYS A 22 10.29 20.52 5.83
C LYS A 22 11.49 19.83 6.48
N GLU A 23 11.80 20.18 7.72
CA GLU A 23 12.87 19.55 8.50
C GLU A 23 12.57 18.07 8.73
N MET A 24 11.34 17.74 9.14
CA MET A 24 10.92 16.34 9.32
C MET A 24 10.98 15.56 8.01
N LEU A 25 10.61 16.17 6.88
CA LEU A 25 10.75 15.53 5.57
C LEU A 25 12.21 15.19 5.28
N ASN A 26 13.13 16.15 5.40
CA ASN A 26 14.56 15.92 5.15
C ASN A 26 15.13 14.79 6.04
N ASN A 27 14.74 14.77 7.32
CA ASN A 27 15.12 13.72 8.25
C ASN A 27 14.61 12.34 7.81
N LEU A 28 13.37 12.25 7.31
CA LEU A 28 12.82 11.01 6.77
C LEU A 28 13.56 10.55 5.51
N LEU A 29 13.88 11.46 4.59
CA LEU A 29 14.62 11.12 3.36
C LEU A 29 15.98 10.52 3.69
N ALA A 30 16.72 11.14 4.61
CA ALA A 30 18.00 10.65 5.08
C ALA A 30 17.87 9.29 5.80
N MET A 31 16.91 9.16 6.71
CA MET A 31 16.70 7.96 7.51
C MET A 31 16.33 6.74 6.66
N PHE A 32 15.51 6.92 5.62
CA PHE A 32 15.05 5.84 4.75
C PHE A 32 15.87 5.70 3.47
N LEU A 33 16.99 6.43 3.36
CA LEU A 33 17.89 6.42 2.22
C LEU A 33 17.16 6.68 0.89
N ILE A 34 16.18 7.59 0.90
CA ILE A 34 15.49 8.01 -0.31
C ILE A 34 16.46 8.89 -1.09
N ASN A 35 16.90 8.39 -2.23
CA ASN A 35 17.93 9.04 -3.03
C ASN A 35 17.42 10.33 -3.72
N GLU A 36 18.37 11.13 -4.19
CA GLU A 36 18.15 12.38 -4.91
C GLU A 36 17.51 12.22 -6.31
N ASN A 37 17.35 10.99 -6.79
CA ASN A 37 16.63 10.74 -8.05
C ASN A 37 15.12 10.91 -7.92
N TYR A 38 14.60 11.07 -6.69
CA TYR A 38 13.19 11.33 -6.43
C TYR A 38 12.98 12.77 -5.99
N TYR A 39 12.11 13.49 -6.70
CA TYR A 39 11.57 14.76 -6.21
C TYR A 39 10.55 14.49 -5.12
N THR A 40 10.77 15.04 -3.93
CA THR A 40 9.92 14.84 -2.76
C THR A 40 9.40 16.16 -2.22
N ARG A 41 8.10 16.21 -1.91
CA ARG A 41 7.44 17.38 -1.33
C ARG A 41 6.36 16.97 -0.34
N ILE A 42 5.99 17.92 0.50
CA ILE A 42 4.83 17.80 1.40
C ILE A 42 3.57 18.16 0.59
N PRO A 43 2.48 17.39 0.68
CA PRO A 43 1.19 17.77 0.11
C PRO A 43 0.73 19.15 0.59
N SER A 44 0.29 19.99 -0.33
CA SER A 44 -0.30 21.31 -0.09
C SER A 44 -1.73 21.19 0.47
N GLU A 45 -2.31 22.30 0.90
CA GLU A 45 -3.70 22.34 1.36
C GLU A 45 -4.65 21.82 0.27
N GLY A 46 -5.57 20.92 0.67
CA GLY A 46 -6.51 20.26 -0.24
C GLY A 46 -5.94 19.05 -1.01
N GLU A 47 -4.62 18.85 -1.03
CA GLU A 47 -4.02 17.64 -1.60
C GLU A 47 -4.08 16.47 -0.61
N THR A 48 -4.34 15.27 -1.14
CA THR A 48 -4.43 14.05 -0.31
C THR A 48 -3.62 12.94 -0.94
N ALA A 49 -3.12 12.02 -0.10
CA ALA A 49 -2.34 10.88 -0.60
C ALA A 49 -3.14 9.99 -1.57
N CYS A 50 -4.47 9.96 -1.42
CA CYS A 50 -5.38 9.18 -2.25
C CYS A 50 -5.68 9.84 -3.61
N LYS A 51 -5.35 11.11 -3.81
CA LYS A 51 -5.53 11.86 -5.08
C LYS A 51 -4.22 12.58 -5.46
N PRO A 52 -3.13 11.85 -5.76
CA PRO A 52 -1.89 12.49 -6.18
C PRO A 52 -2.01 13.09 -7.58
N HIS A 53 -1.13 14.04 -7.91
CA HIS A 53 -0.99 14.52 -9.29
C HIS A 53 -0.58 13.37 -10.22
N ARG A 54 -0.91 13.45 -11.52
CA ARG A 54 -0.69 12.35 -12.49
C ARG A 54 0.76 11.87 -12.60
N THR A 55 1.71 12.75 -12.28
CA THR A 55 3.16 12.52 -12.36
C THR A 55 3.77 12.17 -11.01
N GLU A 56 2.96 12.06 -9.96
CA GLU A 56 3.41 11.92 -8.60
C GLU A 56 2.80 10.70 -7.94
N MET A 57 3.45 10.28 -6.89
CA MET A 57 2.91 9.34 -5.93
C MET A 57 3.03 9.97 -4.56
N CYS A 58 1.97 9.88 -3.78
CA CYS A 58 1.97 10.31 -2.40
C CYS A 58 1.83 9.10 -1.49
N VAL A 59 2.59 9.06 -0.40
CA VAL A 59 2.55 7.96 0.59
C VAL A 59 2.51 8.54 1.99
N TYR A 60 1.88 7.81 2.91
CA TYR A 60 1.91 8.17 4.32
C TYR A 60 3.28 7.83 4.91
N THR A 61 3.77 8.67 5.82
CA THR A 61 5.07 8.46 6.50
C THR A 61 5.17 7.09 7.19
N LYS A 62 4.04 6.57 7.72
CA LYS A 62 3.95 5.23 8.31
C LYS A 62 4.35 4.09 7.35
N PHE A 63 4.26 4.30 6.05
CA PHE A 63 4.60 3.26 5.07
C PHE A 63 6.11 3.02 5.03
N LEU A 64 6.92 4.06 5.20
CA LEU A 64 8.38 3.95 5.31
C LEU A 64 8.77 3.02 6.46
N TRP A 65 8.15 3.22 7.62
CA TRP A 65 8.30 2.34 8.80
C TRP A 65 7.78 0.92 8.60
N SER A 66 6.86 0.73 7.64
CA SER A 66 6.32 -0.58 7.27
C SER A 66 7.12 -1.27 6.16
N GLY A 67 8.31 -0.74 5.85
CA GLY A 67 9.25 -1.30 4.88
C GLY A 67 9.06 -0.82 3.44
N PHE A 68 8.21 0.17 3.19
CA PHE A 68 8.12 0.80 1.87
C PHE A 68 9.47 1.40 1.49
N LYS A 69 9.98 1.04 0.31
CA LYS A 69 11.27 1.51 -0.21
C LYS A 69 11.14 1.91 -1.68
N LEU A 70 12.01 2.83 -2.08
CA LEU A 70 12.16 3.27 -3.46
C LEU A 70 13.52 2.80 -4.03
N PRO A 71 13.57 2.36 -5.30
CA PRO A 71 12.42 2.06 -6.18
C PRO A 71 11.54 0.94 -5.61
N ILE A 72 10.24 0.98 -5.90
CA ILE A 72 9.34 -0.11 -5.50
C ILE A 72 9.74 -1.37 -6.25
N PHE A 73 9.88 -2.49 -5.52
CA PHE A 73 10.17 -3.79 -6.12
C PHE A 73 9.19 -4.11 -7.27
N PRO A 74 9.68 -4.52 -8.46
CA PRO A 74 8.83 -4.83 -9.60
C PRO A 74 7.70 -5.83 -9.26
N GLU A 75 7.97 -6.77 -8.37
CA GLU A 75 7.04 -7.80 -7.93
C GLU A 75 5.90 -7.20 -7.11
N THR A 76 6.19 -6.25 -6.22
CA THR A 76 5.17 -5.45 -5.53
C THR A 76 4.30 -4.70 -6.54
N MET A 77 4.92 -4.08 -7.55
CA MET A 77 4.17 -3.36 -8.59
C MET A 77 3.24 -4.28 -9.38
N LYS A 78 3.67 -5.51 -9.70
CA LYS A 78 2.82 -6.53 -10.33
C LYS A 78 1.59 -6.87 -9.47
N ILE A 79 1.77 -7.00 -8.15
CA ILE A 79 0.66 -7.24 -7.19
C ILE A 79 -0.30 -6.06 -7.16
N LEU A 80 0.21 -4.83 -7.00
CA LEU A 80 -0.61 -3.61 -6.95
C LEU A 80 -1.39 -3.40 -8.24
N LYS A 81 -0.73 -3.57 -9.40
CA LYS A 81 -1.35 -3.48 -10.73
C LYS A 81 -2.49 -4.47 -10.88
N TYR A 82 -2.34 -5.70 -10.40
CA TYR A 82 -3.41 -6.70 -10.48
C TYR A 82 -4.68 -6.27 -9.72
N TYR A 83 -4.53 -5.63 -8.56
CA TYR A 83 -5.66 -5.16 -7.76
C TYR A 83 -6.13 -3.74 -8.13
N SER A 84 -5.53 -3.12 -9.15
CA SER A 84 -5.78 -1.72 -9.53
C SER A 84 -5.61 -0.74 -8.37
N LEU A 85 -4.59 -0.98 -7.53
CA LEU A 85 -4.30 -0.16 -6.34
C LEU A 85 -3.07 0.72 -6.58
N THR A 86 -3.14 1.94 -6.08
CA THR A 86 -1.95 2.78 -5.89
C THR A 86 -1.30 2.46 -4.54
N PRO A 87 0.01 2.70 -4.38
CA PRO A 87 0.70 2.54 -3.10
C PRO A 87 -0.01 3.18 -1.91
N ALA A 88 -0.56 4.39 -2.10
CA ALA A 88 -1.28 5.18 -1.11
C ALA A 88 -2.55 4.50 -0.57
N GLN A 89 -3.17 3.63 -1.39
CA GLN A 89 -4.42 2.97 -1.06
C GLN A 89 -4.24 1.70 -0.23
N VAL A 90 -3.00 1.24 -0.02
CA VAL A 90 -2.72 0.02 0.76
C VAL A 90 -2.38 0.37 2.20
N GLN A 91 -3.09 -0.20 3.17
CA GLN A 91 -2.78 0.01 4.58
C GLN A 91 -1.35 -0.44 4.94
N ALA A 92 -0.74 0.24 5.92
CA ALA A 92 0.60 -0.03 6.41
C ALA A 92 0.86 -1.51 6.74
N ASN A 93 -0.07 -2.21 7.40
CA ASN A 93 0.10 -3.63 7.72
C ASN A 93 0.13 -4.51 6.46
N SER A 94 -0.64 -4.14 5.44
CA SER A 94 -0.70 -4.86 4.17
C SER A 94 0.53 -4.64 3.31
N TRP A 95 1.23 -3.52 3.48
CA TRP A 95 2.57 -3.33 2.93
C TRP A 95 3.54 -4.37 3.45
N SER A 96 3.58 -4.59 4.76
CA SER A 96 4.42 -5.61 5.38
C SER A 96 4.13 -7.01 4.82
N MET A 97 2.86 -7.33 4.53
CA MET A 97 2.48 -8.62 3.94
C MET A 97 3.00 -8.80 2.51
N ILE A 98 2.87 -7.77 1.66
CA ILE A 98 3.43 -7.81 0.30
C ILE A 98 4.94 -7.99 0.35
N LEU A 99 5.62 -7.24 1.21
CA LEU A 99 7.07 -7.33 1.36
C LEU A 99 7.52 -8.68 1.90
N ALA A 100 6.84 -9.22 2.91
CA ALA A 100 7.14 -10.56 3.44
C ALA A 100 7.01 -11.64 2.36
N PHE A 101 5.98 -11.55 1.50
CA PHE A 101 5.81 -12.44 0.36
C PHE A 101 6.98 -12.33 -0.63
N ASN A 102 7.37 -11.11 -1.00
CA ASN A 102 8.51 -10.91 -1.90
C ASN A 102 9.83 -11.40 -1.30
N VAL A 103 10.08 -11.14 -0.02
CA VAL A 103 11.28 -11.61 0.70
C VAL A 103 11.32 -13.14 0.76
N TYR A 104 10.18 -13.81 0.98
CA TYR A 104 10.10 -15.26 0.98
C TYR A 104 10.56 -15.84 -0.37
N PHE A 105 10.04 -15.32 -1.47
CA PHE A 105 10.40 -15.76 -2.82
C PHE A 105 11.84 -15.40 -3.20
N HIS A 106 12.31 -14.23 -2.80
CA HIS A 106 13.71 -13.83 -2.96
C HIS A 106 14.66 -14.82 -2.26
N LYS A 107 14.35 -15.24 -1.03
CA LYS A 107 15.12 -16.27 -0.30
C LYS A 107 15.11 -17.62 -1.02
N LEU A 108 14.00 -17.98 -1.66
CA LEU A 108 13.89 -19.18 -2.47
C LEU A 108 14.58 -19.06 -3.84
N LYS A 109 15.13 -17.89 -4.19
CA LYS A 109 15.67 -17.56 -5.53
C LYS A 109 14.65 -17.84 -6.63
N LYS A 110 13.38 -17.55 -6.37
CA LYS A 110 12.25 -17.71 -7.30
C LYS A 110 11.52 -16.39 -7.46
N GLU A 111 10.90 -16.18 -8.60
CA GLU A 111 10.00 -15.04 -8.77
C GLU A 111 8.71 -15.24 -7.95
N PRO A 112 8.21 -14.20 -7.27
CA PRO A 112 6.90 -14.25 -6.63
C PRO A 112 5.79 -14.39 -7.66
N TYR A 113 5.01 -15.45 -7.52
CA TYR A 113 3.84 -15.66 -8.35
C TYR A 113 2.68 -14.81 -7.83
N VAL A 114 2.27 -13.80 -8.59
CA VAL A 114 1.10 -12.97 -8.24
C VAL A 114 -0.14 -13.85 -8.04
N ASP A 115 -0.29 -14.91 -8.82
CA ASP A 115 -1.40 -15.86 -8.68
C ASP A 115 -1.41 -16.59 -7.34
N LEU A 116 -0.24 -16.92 -6.79
CA LEU A 116 -0.17 -17.48 -5.44
C LEU A 116 -0.56 -16.44 -4.40
N PHE A 117 -0.10 -15.19 -4.55
CA PHE A 117 -0.49 -14.11 -3.65
C PHE A 117 -2.01 -13.95 -3.60
N LYS A 118 -2.68 -14.03 -4.77
CA LYS A 118 -4.14 -13.95 -4.88
C LYS A 118 -4.87 -15.09 -4.21
N ARG A 119 -4.31 -16.29 -4.28
CA ARG A 119 -4.85 -17.47 -3.62
C ARG A 119 -4.80 -17.26 -2.12
N ILE A 120 -3.64 -16.98 -1.58
CA ILE A 120 -3.46 -16.94 -0.11
C ILE A 120 -3.99 -15.65 0.54
N HIS A 121 -4.17 -14.57 -0.22
CA HIS A 121 -4.65 -13.29 0.29
C HIS A 121 -5.98 -12.82 -0.33
N MET A 122 -6.83 -12.24 0.51
CA MET A 122 -8.06 -11.55 0.14
C MET A 122 -7.88 -10.05 0.31
N LEU A 123 -8.24 -9.27 -0.72
CA LEU A 123 -8.33 -7.82 -0.62
C LEU A 123 -9.65 -7.43 0.05
N ASN A 124 -9.57 -6.59 1.07
CA ASN A 124 -10.71 -6.06 1.79
C ASN A 124 -10.66 -4.53 1.78
N LYS A 125 -11.83 -3.89 1.71
CA LYS A 125 -11.95 -2.44 1.89
C LYS A 125 -12.04 -2.14 3.39
N ALA A 126 -11.24 -1.20 3.88
CA ALA A 126 -11.26 -0.82 5.29
C ALA A 126 -12.63 -0.23 5.65
N LYS A 127 -13.33 -0.85 6.60
CA LYS A 127 -14.50 -0.24 7.25
C LYS A 127 -13.98 0.50 8.49
N LEU A 128 -14.00 1.82 8.48
CA LEU A 128 -13.63 2.59 9.67
C LEU A 128 -14.77 2.60 10.68
N PHE A 129 -14.40 2.56 11.95
CA PHE A 129 -15.27 2.47 13.13
C PHE A 129 -16.08 3.75 13.43
N ASN A 130 -16.14 4.72 12.52
CA ASN A 130 -16.93 5.94 12.72
C ASN A 130 -17.64 6.36 11.44
N LYS A 131 -18.94 6.65 11.55
CA LYS A 131 -19.81 7.01 10.42
C LYS A 131 -19.39 8.31 9.70
N GLU A 132 -18.48 9.09 10.27
CA GLU A 132 -17.92 10.30 9.61
C GLU A 132 -16.59 10.04 8.88
N ILE A 133 -15.92 8.91 9.17
CA ILE A 133 -14.70 8.48 8.46
C ILE A 133 -15.03 7.33 7.48
N LEU A 134 -16.25 7.30 6.94
CA LEU A 134 -16.78 6.28 6.00
C LEU A 134 -16.10 6.24 4.62
N LYS A 135 -14.93 6.86 4.52
CA LYS A 135 -14.44 7.47 3.30
C LYS A 135 -12.94 7.22 3.11
N SER A 136 -12.25 6.39 3.89
CA SER A 136 -10.77 6.34 3.78
C SER A 136 -10.20 5.81 2.45
N GLY A 137 -10.98 5.19 1.57
CA GLY A 137 -10.47 4.68 0.28
C GLY A 137 -9.33 3.64 0.43
N TRP A 138 -9.06 3.17 1.64
CA TRP A 138 -7.96 2.27 1.97
C TRP A 138 -8.39 0.81 1.84
N TYR A 139 -7.45 0.01 1.39
CA TYR A 139 -7.58 -1.42 1.23
C TYR A 139 -6.52 -2.14 2.04
N PHE A 140 -6.85 -3.35 2.45
CA PHE A 140 -5.95 -4.21 3.20
C PHE A 140 -6.07 -5.66 2.77
N PHE A 141 -4.95 -6.36 2.80
CA PHE A 141 -4.88 -7.80 2.57
C PHE A 141 -5.09 -8.54 3.89
N ASN A 142 -5.96 -9.54 3.87
CA ASN A 142 -6.07 -10.56 4.89
C ASN A 142 -5.67 -11.91 4.29
N LYS A 143 -5.33 -12.88 5.15
CA LYS A 143 -5.27 -14.29 4.73
C LYS A 143 -6.64 -14.72 4.21
N ARG A 144 -6.70 -15.50 3.12
CA ARG A 144 -7.94 -16.15 2.71
C ARG A 144 -8.36 -17.19 3.74
N PRO A 145 -9.62 -17.17 4.19
CA PRO A 145 -10.16 -18.28 4.99
C PRO A 145 -10.08 -19.58 4.16
N ASN A 146 -9.78 -20.70 4.84
CA ASN A 146 -9.87 -22.08 4.33
C ASN A 146 -8.80 -22.59 3.35
N GLU A 147 -7.83 -21.78 2.88
CA GLU A 147 -6.79 -22.32 1.98
C GLU A 147 -5.69 -23.12 2.71
N PHE A 148 -5.47 -22.85 3.99
CA PHE A 148 -4.40 -23.50 4.77
C PHE A 148 -4.90 -24.59 5.71
N ASP A 149 -6.21 -24.71 5.93
CA ASP A 149 -6.80 -25.82 6.69
C ASP A 149 -6.73 -27.15 5.93
N ILE A 150 -6.45 -27.09 4.63
CA ILE A 150 -6.20 -28.25 3.77
C ILE A 150 -4.76 -28.75 3.96
N LEU A 151 -3.82 -27.87 4.33
CA LEU A 151 -2.40 -28.20 4.52
C LEU A 151 -2.06 -28.60 5.95
N SER A 152 -2.90 -28.27 6.93
CA SER A 152 -2.74 -28.67 8.33
C SER A 152 -3.40 -30.02 8.68
N LYS A 153 -4.09 -30.65 7.72
CA LYS A 153 -4.68 -32.00 7.86
C LYS A 153 -3.80 -33.09 7.22
N LYS A 154 -2.50 -33.07 7.48
CA LYS A 154 -1.59 -34.18 7.18
C LYS A 154 -0.78 -34.55 8.39
#